data_AF-A0A258KP66-F1
#
_entry.id   AF-A0A258KP66-F1
#
_cell.length_a   1.000
_cell.length_b   1.000
_cell.length_c   1.000
_cell.angle_alpha   90.00
_cell.angle_beta   90.00
_cell.angle_gamma   90.00
#
_symmetry.space_group_name_H-M   'P 1'
#
loop_
_entity.id
_entity.type
_entity.pdbx_description
1 polymer ?
#
loop_
_entity_poly.entity_id
_entity_poly.type
_entity_poly.pdbx_seq_one_letter_code
_entity_poly.pdbx_strand_id
1 'polypeptide(L)'
;MEYSGQDQLRRQAGLSYPNIKDKELTKRKLINAVGEIIRTEGYTGLGVNKIARQAQVDKKLIYRYFITVDRLIEEYVLEKDYWMLASEKMGD
;
A
#
# COMPACT_ATOMS: atom_id res chain seq x y z
N MET A 1 -14.12 24.93 1.51
CA MET A 1 -14.12 23.55 0.98
C MET A 1 -14.66 22.62 2.06
N GLU A 2 -15.88 22.18 1.84
CA GLU A 2 -16.81 21.62 2.83
C GLU A 2 -16.50 20.16 3.15
N TYR A 3 -15.67 19.92 4.17
CA TYR A 3 -15.31 18.58 4.63
C TYR A 3 -15.72 18.30 6.09
N SER A 4 -16.72 19.01 6.64
CA SER A 4 -17.16 18.79 8.05
C SER A 4 -18.57 18.24 8.20
N GLY A 5 -19.43 18.30 7.18
CA GLY A 5 -20.83 17.85 7.29
C GLY A 5 -21.02 16.34 7.13
N GLN A 6 -20.12 15.65 6.43
CA GLN A 6 -20.26 14.21 6.20
C GLN A 6 -19.86 13.37 7.43
N ASP A 7 -19.02 13.89 8.32
CA ASP A 7 -18.58 13.16 9.51
C ASP A 7 -19.69 13.01 10.56
N GLN A 8 -20.65 13.94 10.58
CA GLN A 8 -21.80 13.91 11.49
C GLN A 8 -22.85 12.86 11.06
N LEU A 9 -22.99 12.59 9.76
CA LEU A 9 -23.86 11.54 9.21
C LEU A 9 -23.28 10.12 9.42
N ARG A 10 -21.97 10.00 9.67
CA ARG A 10 -21.26 8.71 9.86
C ARG A 10 -21.65 7.96 11.14
N ARG A 11 -21.99 8.67 12.22
CA ARG A 11 -22.24 8.03 13.53
C ARG A 11 -23.63 7.41 13.64
N GLN A 12 -24.57 7.78 12.77
CA GLN A 12 -25.97 7.40 12.89
C GLN A 12 -26.35 6.15 12.08
N ALA A 13 -25.54 5.75 11.08
CA ALA A 13 -25.91 4.71 10.12
C ALA A 13 -25.36 3.30 10.42
N GLY A 14 -24.48 3.10 11.40
CA GLY A 14 -23.91 1.77 11.72
C GLY A 14 -23.09 1.11 10.60
N LEU A 15 -22.91 1.79 9.47
CA LEU A 15 -22.16 1.31 8.30
C LEU A 15 -20.70 1.76 8.43
N SER A 16 -19.83 0.84 8.83
CA SER A 16 -18.38 1.07 8.83
C SER A 16 -17.86 1.00 7.40
N TYR A 17 -17.96 2.10 6.66
CA TYR A 17 -17.22 2.24 5.41
C TYR A 17 -15.72 2.20 5.74
N PRO A 18 -14.90 1.50 4.92
CA PRO A 18 -13.46 1.49 5.15
C PRO A 18 -12.95 2.92 5.11
N ASN A 19 -12.46 3.39 6.24
CA ASN A 19 -11.94 4.74 6.39
C ASN A 19 -10.75 4.91 5.43
N ILE A 20 -10.72 6.01 4.68
CA ILE A 20 -9.72 6.29 3.65
C ILE A 20 -8.31 6.18 4.24
N LYS A 21 -8.13 6.58 5.50
CA LYS A 21 -6.87 6.45 6.24
C LYS A 21 -6.41 4.99 6.36
N ASP A 22 -7.32 4.07 6.68
CA ASP A 22 -7.02 2.64 6.80
C ASP A 22 -6.65 2.01 5.46
N LYS A 23 -7.28 2.47 4.36
CA LYS A 23 -6.94 2.04 3.00
C LYS A 23 -5.51 2.43 2.63
N GLU A 24 -5.14 3.70 2.80
CA GLU A 24 -3.81 4.18 2.44
C GLU A 24 -2.72 3.58 3.32
N LEU A 25 -2.98 3.45 4.62
CA LEU A 25 -2.08 2.77 5.55
C LEU A 25 -1.86 1.31 5.12
N THR A 26 -2.93 0.60 4.74
CA THR A 26 -2.81 -0.79 4.27
C THR A 26 -1.99 -0.87 2.99
N LYS A 27 -2.23 0.02 2.01
CA LYS A 27 -1.45 0.07 0.77
C LYS A 27 0.04 0.29 1.07
N ARG A 28 0.37 1.25 1.95
CA ARG A 28 1.74 1.55 2.36
C ARG A 28 2.41 0.34 3.03
N LYS A 29 1.71 -0.37 3.93
CA LYS A 29 2.22 -1.60 4.55
C LYS A 29 2.57 -2.68 3.52
N LEU A 30 1.71 -2.87 2.51
CA LEU A 30 1.94 -3.85 1.44
C LEU A 30 3.14 -3.49 0.57
N ILE A 31 3.28 -2.22 0.17
CA ILE A 31 4.43 -1.73 -0.62
C ILE A 31 5.73 -1.88 0.18
N ASN A 32 5.73 -1.50 1.47
CA ASN A 32 6.90 -1.65 2.33
C ASN A 32 7.31 -3.12 2.49
N ALA A 33 6.34 -4.02 2.66
CA ALA A 33 6.59 -5.45 2.77
C ALA A 33 7.28 -6.05 1.53
N VAL A 34 6.91 -5.61 0.33
CA VAL A 34 7.60 -5.98 -0.92
C VAL A 34 9.06 -5.57 -0.85
N GLY A 35 9.34 -4.31 -0.50
CA GLY A 35 10.70 -3.81 -0.40
C GLY A 35 11.54 -4.52 0.66
N GLU A 36 10.94 -4.88 1.81
CA GLU A 36 11.63 -5.67 2.83
C GLU A 36 11.99 -7.06 2.35
N ILE A 37 11.05 -7.77 1.71
CA ILE A 37 11.31 -9.12 1.17
C ILE A 37 12.40 -9.08 0.11
N ILE A 38 12.36 -8.11 -0.80
CA ILE A 38 13.42 -7.95 -1.82
C ILE A 38 14.78 -7.76 -1.16
N ARG A 39 14.87 -6.92 -0.12
CA ARG A 39 16.12 -6.65 0.60
C ARG A 39 16.67 -7.87 1.33
N THR A 40 15.81 -8.75 1.86
CA THR A 40 16.24 -9.88 2.69
C THR A 40 16.37 -11.20 1.94
N GLU A 41 15.52 -11.44 0.94
CA GLU A 41 15.37 -12.73 0.25
C GLU A 41 15.51 -12.61 -1.27
N GLY A 42 15.61 -11.40 -1.82
CA GLY A 42 15.58 -11.16 -3.25
C GLY A 42 14.19 -11.33 -3.87
N TYR A 43 14.12 -11.15 -5.20
CA TYR A 43 12.86 -11.19 -5.96
C TYR A 43 12.13 -12.54 -5.86
N THR A 44 12.87 -13.65 -5.77
CA THR A 44 12.29 -15.00 -5.65
C THR A 44 11.54 -15.22 -4.33
N GLY A 45 11.78 -14.37 -3.33
CA GLY A 45 11.05 -14.37 -2.07
C GLY A 45 9.63 -13.82 -2.17
N LEU A 46 9.28 -13.13 -3.27
CA LEU A 46 7.99 -12.48 -3.44
C LEU A 46 6.87 -13.50 -3.68
N GLY A 47 5.82 -13.39 -2.88
CA GLY A 47 4.62 -14.19 -3.03
C GLY A 47 3.49 -13.66 -2.17
N VAL A 48 2.25 -13.81 -2.64
CA VAL A 48 1.03 -13.25 -2.04
C VAL A 48 0.96 -13.49 -0.53
N ASN A 49 1.15 -14.74 -0.09
CA ASN A 49 1.05 -15.07 1.33
C ASN A 49 2.19 -14.46 2.15
N LYS A 50 3.41 -14.42 1.60
CA LYS A 50 4.56 -13.89 2.33
C LYS A 50 4.46 -12.36 2.47
N ILE A 51 4.10 -11.68 1.40
CA ILE A 51 3.86 -10.22 1.40
C ILE A 51 2.77 -9.86 2.40
N ALA A 52 1.63 -10.57 2.38
CA ALA A 52 0.53 -10.33 3.31
C ALA A 52 0.94 -10.54 4.78
N ARG A 53 1.70 -11.61 5.05
CA ARG A 53 2.23 -11.89 6.39
C ARG A 53 3.22 -10.82 6.86
N GLN A 54 4.16 -10.43 6.01
CA GLN A 54 5.13 -9.37 6.31
C GLN A 54 4.43 -8.03 6.59
N ALA A 55 3.40 -7.70 5.81
CA ALA A 55 2.59 -6.50 5.99
C ALA A 55 1.63 -6.57 7.18
N GLN A 56 1.45 -7.75 7.79
CA GLN A 56 0.48 -8.02 8.86
C GLN A 56 -0.95 -7.64 8.46
N VAL A 57 -1.36 -8.03 7.25
CA VAL A 57 -2.70 -7.80 6.71
C VAL A 57 -3.26 -9.03 6.00
N ASP A 58 -4.57 -9.06 5.79
CA ASP A 58 -5.19 -10.15 5.03
C ASP A 58 -4.79 -10.07 3.54
N LYS A 59 -4.43 -11.22 2.96
CA LYS A 59 -4.02 -11.31 1.54
C LYS A 59 -5.08 -10.83 0.56
N LYS A 60 -6.36 -10.86 0.93
CA LYS A 60 -7.46 -10.30 0.12
C LYS A 60 -7.28 -8.82 -0.16
N LEU A 61 -6.60 -8.08 0.74
CA LEU A 61 -6.34 -6.66 0.56
C LEU A 61 -5.35 -6.37 -0.57
N ILE A 62 -4.49 -7.33 -0.92
CA ILE A 62 -3.64 -7.24 -2.13
C ILE A 62 -4.54 -7.17 -3.36
N TYR A 63 -5.44 -8.14 -3.53
CA TYR A 63 -6.36 -8.16 -4.67
C TYR A 63 -7.34 -6.99 -4.67
N ARG A 64 -7.78 -6.55 -3.47
CA ARG A 64 -8.69 -5.41 -3.35
C ARG A 64 -8.07 -4.09 -3.81
N TYR A 65 -6.78 -3.88 -3.54
CA TYR A 65 -6.15 -2.58 -3.73
C TYR A 65 -5.22 -2.48 -4.92
N PHE A 66 -4.65 -3.60 -5.34
CA PHE A 66 -3.68 -3.69 -6.42
C PHE A 66 -4.15 -4.58 -7.57
N ILE A 67 -5.28 -5.28 -7.43
CA ILE A 67 -5.86 -6.22 -8.42
C ILE A 67 -5.06 -7.51 -8.55
N THR A 68 -3.72 -7.44 -8.69
CA THR A 68 -2.82 -8.59 -8.71
C THR A 68 -1.58 -8.34 -7.84
N VAL A 69 -0.80 -9.39 -7.59
CA VAL A 69 0.49 -9.26 -6.90
C VAL A 69 1.52 -8.55 -7.76
N ASP A 70 1.54 -8.80 -9.07
CA ASP A 70 2.40 -8.10 -10.02
C ASP A 70 2.17 -6.59 -9.97
N ARG A 71 0.92 -6.14 -9.96
CA ARG A 71 0.59 -4.71 -9.84
C ARG A 71 1.06 -4.10 -8.53
N LEU A 72 1.04 -4.85 -7.42
CA LEU A 72 1.63 -4.39 -6.16
C LEU A 72 3.16 -4.23 -6.29
N ILE A 73 3.82 -5.16 -6.98
CA ILE A 73 5.27 -5.13 -7.20
C ILE A 73 5.64 -3.98 -8.15
N GLU A 74 4.89 -3.79 -9.24
CA GLU A 74 5.04 -2.67 -10.18
C GLU A 74 4.95 -1.33 -9.44
N GLU A 75 3.96 -1.13 -8.58
CA GLU A 75 3.80 0.10 -7.80
C GLU A 75 5.00 0.35 -6.87
N TYR A 76 5.57 -0.69 -6.26
CA TYR A 76 6.80 -0.56 -5.47
C TYR A 76 7.99 -0.11 -6.33
N VAL A 77 8.16 -0.72 -7.50
CA VAL A 77 9.26 -0.40 -8.42
C VAL A 77 9.11 1.03 -8.93
N LEU A 78 7.92 1.44 -9.35
CA LEU A 78 7.63 2.80 -9.81
C LEU A 78 7.89 3.84 -8.72
N GLU A 79 7.49 3.56 -7.48
CA GLU A 79 7.76 4.47 -6.36
C GLU A 79 9.27 4.61 -6.15
N LYS A 80 10.02 3.51 -6.15
CA LYS A 80 11.48 3.55 -6.00
C LYS A 80 12.20 4.26 -7.14
N ASP A 81 11.80 3.98 -8.38
CA ASP A 81 12.35 4.61 -9.57
C ASP A 81 12.15 6.13 -9.54
N TYR A 82 10.94 6.58 -9.20
CA TYR A 82 10.64 8.00 -9.03
C TYR A 82 11.53 8.67 -7.99
N TRP A 83 11.75 8.05 -6.83
CA TRP A 83 12.63 8.60 -5.79
C TRP A 83 14.10 8.61 -6.21
N MET A 84 14.58 7.62 -6.96
CA MET A 84 15.94 7.61 -7.49
C MET A 84 16.14 8.78 -8.45
N LEU A 85 15.26 8.92 -9.46
CA LEU A 85 15.30 10.02 -10.42
C LEU A 85 15.18 11.39 -9.75
N ALA A 86 14.33 11.52 -8.71
CA ALA A 86 14.19 12.76 -7.95
C ALA A 86 15.46 13.07 -7.13
N SER A 87 16.11 12.07 -6.54
CA SER A 87 17.34 12.24 -5.78
C SER A 87 18.53 12.63 -6.66
N GLU A 88 18.60 12.12 -7.88
CA GLU A 88 19.63 12.48 -8.87
C GLU A 88 19.53 13.94 -9.31
N LYS A 89 18.30 14.49 -9.37
CA LYS A 89 18.06 15.90 -9.76
C LYS A 89 18.28 16.91 -8.64
N MET A 90 18.40 16.47 -7.39
CA MET A 90 18.61 17.34 -6.22
C MET A 90 20.06 17.34 -5.73
N GLY A 91 20.94 16.60 -6.39
CA GLY A 91 22.37 16.48 -6.05
C GLY A 91 23.30 17.41 -6.84
N ASP A 92 22.78 18.41 -7.57
CA ASP A 92 23.53 19.46 -8.29
C ASP A 92 23.33 20.83 -7.65
#